data_AF-A0A6J4UGZ7-F1
#
_entry.id   AF-A0A6J4UGZ7-F1
#
_cell.length_a   1.000
_cell.length_b   1.000
_cell.length_c   1.000
_cell.angle_alpha   90.00
_cell.angle_beta   90.00
_cell.angle_gamma   90.00
#
_symmetry.space_group_name_H-M   'P 1'
#
loop_
_entity.id
_entity.type
_entity.pdbx_description
1 polymer ?
#
loop_
_entity_poly.entity_id
_entity_poly.type
_entity_poly.pdbx_seq_one_letter_code
_entity_poly.pdbx_strand_id
1 'polypeptide(L)'
;RLGFRGFRLRHHGQVARLEFLEPDIDRAFATREAIVRAAKDAGYRFVTLDLEGYKTGNMNGEVPDQLITIQKGRTRSTEQR
;
A
#
# COMPACT_ATOMS: atom_id res chain seq x y z
N ARG A 1 11.70 -16.87 -0.41
CA ARG A 1 10.22 -17.04 -0.49
C ARG A 1 9.64 -16.66 0.88
N LEU A 2 8.71 -15.70 0.97
CA LEU A 2 8.29 -15.07 2.26
C LEU A 2 7.06 -15.74 2.93
N GLY A 3 6.52 -16.83 2.36
CA GLY A 3 5.47 -17.63 3.01
C GLY A 3 4.05 -17.06 2.96
N PHE A 4 3.78 -16.05 2.11
CA PHE A 4 2.42 -15.55 1.87
C PHE A 4 1.59 -16.55 1.05
N ARG A 5 0.31 -16.69 1.42
CA ARG A 5 -0.63 -17.59 0.70
C ARG A 5 -0.96 -17.07 -0.69
N GLY A 6 -0.96 -15.76 -0.85
CA GLY A 6 -1.11 -15.05 -2.11
C GLY A 6 -0.99 -13.55 -1.89
N PHE A 7 -0.39 -12.85 -2.83
CA PHE A 7 -0.36 -11.39 -2.89
C PHE A 7 -0.23 -10.95 -4.35
N ARG A 8 -0.54 -9.70 -4.63
CA ARG A 8 -0.35 -9.09 -5.95
C ARG A 8 0.63 -7.95 -5.84
N LEU A 9 1.61 -7.93 -6.75
CA LEU A 9 2.45 -6.76 -6.98
C LEU A 9 1.88 -6.02 -8.18
N ARG A 10 1.50 -4.76 -7.98
CA ARG A 10 1.12 -3.85 -9.06
C ARG A 10 2.27 -2.90 -9.38
N HIS A 11 2.62 -2.84 -10.65
CA HIS A 11 3.65 -1.96 -11.16
C HIS A 11 3.06 -0.59 -11.50
N HIS A 12 3.65 0.48 -10.95
CA HIS A 12 3.33 1.88 -11.23
C HIS A 12 4.63 2.66 -11.46
N GLY A 13 5.26 2.45 -12.62
CA GLY A 13 6.54 3.06 -12.95
C GLY A 13 7.62 2.66 -11.93
N GLN A 14 8.08 3.62 -11.12
CA GLN A 14 9.10 3.35 -10.10
C GLN A 14 8.54 2.78 -8.78
N VAL A 15 7.22 2.59 -8.68
CA VAL A 15 6.54 2.14 -7.47
C VAL A 15 6.06 0.69 -7.63
N ALA A 16 6.43 -0.17 -6.68
CA ALA A 16 5.80 -1.47 -6.47
C ALA A 16 4.74 -1.33 -5.36
N ARG A 17 3.46 -1.43 -5.74
CA ARG A 17 2.35 -1.48 -4.78
C ARG A 17 1.98 -2.92 -4.49
N LEU A 18 2.10 -3.34 -3.24
CA LEU A 18 1.82 -4.69 -2.80
C LEU A 18 0.43 -4.78 -2.17
N GLU A 19 -0.36 -5.73 -2.64
CA GLU A 19 -1.71 -6.00 -2.17
C GLU A 19 -1.75 -7.41 -1.58
N PHE A 20 -1.94 -7.51 -0.27
CA PHE A 20 -2.01 -8.78 0.47
C PHE A 20 -3.45 -9.08 0.85
N LEU A 21 -3.77 -10.37 1.05
CA LEU A 21 -5.01 -10.73 1.73
C LEU A 21 -5.03 -10.13 3.14
N GLU A 22 -6.21 -9.71 3.61
CA GLU A 22 -6.37 -9.03 4.91
C GLU A 22 -5.67 -9.76 6.08
N PRO A 23 -5.77 -11.10 6.24
CA PRO A 23 -5.08 -11.80 7.32
C PRO A 23 -3.55 -11.81 7.22
N ASP A 24 -3.00 -11.45 6.07
CA ASP A 24 -1.56 -11.43 5.79
C ASP A 24 -0.94 -10.03 5.92
N ILE A 25 -1.76 -8.97 6.08
CA ILE A 25 -1.30 -7.56 6.13
C ILE A 25 -0.33 -7.33 7.31
N ASP A 26 -0.70 -7.73 8.53
CA ASP A 26 0.14 -7.52 9.71
C ASP A 26 1.48 -8.25 9.58
N ARG A 27 1.44 -9.46 9.03
CA ARG A 27 2.66 -10.25 8.76
C ARG A 27 3.52 -9.61 7.67
N ALA A 28 2.92 -9.06 6.63
CA ALA A 28 3.64 -8.32 5.60
C ALA A 28 4.34 -7.09 6.19
N PHE A 29 3.64 -6.33 7.05
CA PHE A 29 4.23 -5.18 7.73
C PHE A 29 5.34 -5.57 8.72
N ALA A 30 5.16 -6.65 9.48
CA ALA A 30 6.18 -7.17 10.38
C ALA A 30 7.45 -7.61 9.63
N THR A 31 7.30 -8.09 8.39
CA THR A 31 8.41 -8.54 7.53
C THR A 31 8.83 -7.52 6.46
N ARG A 32 8.42 -6.25 6.62
CA ARG A 32 8.57 -5.19 5.60
C ARG A 32 9.99 -4.98 5.09
N GLU A 33 11.02 -5.16 5.91
CA GLU A 33 12.41 -4.96 5.50
C GLU A 33 12.85 -5.96 4.43
N ALA A 34 12.45 -7.23 4.56
CA ALA A 34 12.73 -8.28 3.58
C ALA A 34 11.97 -8.03 2.28
N ILE A 35 10.72 -7.57 2.38
CA ILE A 35 9.89 -7.18 1.24
C ILE A 35 10.53 -6.00 0.49
N VAL A 36 10.92 -4.94 1.20
CA VAL A 36 11.53 -3.75 0.63
C VAL A 36 12.81 -4.13 -0.10
N ARG A 37 13.69 -4.89 0.54
CA ARG A 37 14.95 -5.35 -0.07
C ARG A 37 14.70 -6.08 -1.38
N ALA A 38 13.83 -7.09 -1.36
CA ALA A 38 13.52 -7.88 -2.55
C ALA A 38 12.95 -7.02 -3.70
N ALA A 39 12.08 -6.05 -3.39
CA ALA A 39 11.53 -5.15 -4.41
C ALA A 39 12.56 -4.12 -4.91
N LYS A 40 13.47 -3.64 -4.05
CA LYS A 40 14.60 -2.78 -4.46
C LYS A 40 15.57 -3.51 -5.37
N ASP A 41 15.91 -4.75 -5.06
CA ASP A 41 16.78 -5.59 -5.88
C ASP A 41 16.14 -5.87 -7.25
N ALA A 42 14.81 -5.89 -7.32
CA ALA A 42 14.05 -5.98 -8.58
C ALA A 42 13.95 -4.64 -9.36
N GLY A 43 14.53 -3.55 -8.86
CA GLY A 43 14.65 -2.26 -9.57
C GLY A 43 13.62 -1.19 -9.19
N TYR A 44 12.76 -1.42 -8.20
CA TYR A 44 11.78 -0.41 -7.78
C TYR A 44 12.42 0.68 -6.91
N ARG A 45 12.00 1.94 -7.08
CA ARG A 45 12.42 3.05 -6.21
C ARG A 45 11.58 3.15 -4.95
N PHE A 46 10.30 2.78 -5.03
CA PHE A 46 9.39 2.86 -3.90
C PHE A 46 8.61 1.55 -3.77
N VAL A 47 8.36 1.16 -2.54
CA VAL A 47 7.60 -0.05 -2.21
C VAL A 47 6.49 0.40 -1.27
N THR A 48 5.25 0.17 -1.66
CA THR A 48 4.07 0.57 -0.88
C THR A 48 3.23 -0.64 -0.55
N LEU A 49 2.52 -0.56 0.57
CA LEU A 49 1.50 -1.51 0.97
C LEU A 49 0.15 -0.86 0.70
N ASP A 50 -0.73 -1.57 0.00
CA ASP A 50 -2.12 -1.16 -0.13
C ASP A 50 -2.86 -1.42 1.19
N LEU A 51 -3.37 -0.36 1.81
CA LEU A 51 -4.09 -0.44 3.07
C LEU A 51 -5.50 -1.04 2.90
N GLU A 52 -6.04 -1.06 1.68
CA GLU A 52 -7.27 -1.77 1.36
C GLU A 52 -7.05 -3.28 1.13
N GLY A 53 -5.79 -3.71 0.99
CA GLY A 53 -5.43 -5.09 0.71
C GLY A 53 -5.84 -5.57 -0.68
N TYR A 54 -5.87 -6.89 -0.84
CA TYR A 54 -6.23 -7.55 -2.09
C TYR A 54 -7.75 -7.53 -2.29
N LYS A 55 -8.21 -6.76 -3.28
CA LYS A 55 -9.61 -6.74 -3.73
C LYS A 55 -9.77 -7.23 -5.17
N THR A 56 -10.87 -7.94 -5.44
CA THR A 56 -11.28 -8.37 -6.78
C THR A 56 -12.07 -7.24 -7.45
N GLY A 57 -11.36 -6.36 -8.16
CA GLY A 57 -11.94 -5.28 -8.97
C GLY A 57 -12.35 -4.05 -8.17
N ASN A 58 -11.83 -2.88 -8.55
CA ASN A 58 -12.60 -1.66 -8.85
C ASN A 58 -11.64 -0.66 -9.52
N MET A 59 -12.17 0.09 -10.49
CA MET A 59 -11.45 1.04 -11.34
C MET A 59 -11.62 2.45 -10.76
N ASN A 60 -10.48 3.15 -10.63
CA ASN A 60 -10.32 4.61 -10.57
C ASN A 60 -11.42 5.39 -9.83
N GLY A 61 -11.22 5.61 -8.53
CA GLY A 61 -11.89 6.69 -7.81
C GLY A 61 -11.16 8.02 -8.05
N GLU A 62 -11.91 9.10 -8.28
CA GLU A 62 -11.34 10.45 -8.27
C GLU A 62 -10.72 10.74 -6.90
N VAL A 63 -9.49 11.24 -6.89
CA VAL A 63 -8.79 11.62 -5.66
C VAL A 63 -8.96 13.13 -5.49
N PRO A 64 -9.60 13.60 -4.40
CA PRO A 64 -9.62 15.03 -4.09
C PRO A 64 -8.21 15.51 -3.74
N ASP A 65 -7.81 16.69 -4.22
CA ASP A 65 -6.49 17.29 -4.01
C ASP A 65 -6.30 17.90 -2.60
N GLN A 66 -7.02 17.37 -1.60
CA GLN A 66 -7.07 17.92 -0.26
C GLN A 66 -6.26 17.06 0.72
N LEU A 67 -5.40 17.72 1.51
CA LEU A 67 -4.75 17.09 2.64
C LEU A 67 -5.79 16.72 3.71
N ILE A 68 -5.94 15.42 3.96
CA ILE A 68 -6.81 14.88 5.01
C ILE A 68 -5.97 14.61 6.26
N THR A 69 -6.36 15.19 7.39
CA THR A 69 -5.81 14.83 8.70
C THR A 69 -6.77 13.85 9.39
N ILE A 70 -6.33 12.61 9.61
CA ILE A 70 -7.08 11.62 10.37
C ILE A 70 -6.72 11.77 11.85
N GLN A 71 -7.61 12.38 12.63
CA GLN A 71 -7.54 12.36 14.08
C GLN A 71 -8.44 11.25 14.62
N LYS A 72 -8.00 10.56 15.68
CA LYS A 72 -8.76 9.46 16.30
C LYS A 72 -10.19 9.94 16.62
N GLY A 73 -11.18 9.50 15.83
CA GLY A 73 -12.60 9.77 16.03
C GLY A 73 -13.23 10.97 15.32
N ARG A 74 -12.50 11.80 14.52
CA ARG A 74 -13.09 12.87 13.66
C ARG A 74 -12.15 13.20 12.49
N THR A 75 -12.66 13.12 11.25
CA THR A 75 -11.97 13.62 10.05
C THR A 75 -12.11 15.15 10.00
N ARG A 76 -10.99 15.89 9.90
CA ARG A 76 -11.02 17.31 9.52
C ARG A 76 -10.13 17.52 8.31
N SER A 77 -10.67 18.18 7.29
CA SER A 77 -9.88 18.75 6.22
C SER A 77 -9.27 20.07 6.68
N THR A 78 -8.01 20.30 6.33
CA THR A 78 -7.32 21.57 6.56
C THR A 78 -7.04 22.19 5.20
N GLU A 79 -7.84 23.19 4.86
CA GLU A 79 -7.64 24.02 3.67
C GLU A 79 -6.49 25.00 3.97
N GLN A 80 -5.42 24.94 3.17
CA GLN A 80 -4.32 25.89 3.21
C GLN A 80 -4.82 27.25 2.67
N ARG A 81 -4.62 28.29 3.47
CA ARG A 81 -4.69 29.70 3.05
C ARG A 81 -3.70 29.99 1.93
#